data_AF-F2HHP1-F1
#
_entry.id   AF-F2HHP1-F1
#
_cell.length_a   1.000
_cell.length_b   1.000
_cell.length_c   1.000
_cell.angle_alpha   90.00
_cell.angle_beta   90.00
_cell.angle_gamma   90.00
#
_symmetry.space_group_name_H-M   'P 1'
#
loop_
_entity.id
_entity.type
_entity.pdbx_description
1 polymer ?
#
loop_
_entity_poly.entity_id
_entity_poly.type
_entity_poly.pdbx_seq_one_letter_code
_entity_poly.pdbx_strand_id
1 'polypeptide(L)'
;MFNEQRTFIPNYFLTFLIGLILVVLVFILTYTYKLIKSLDTDIVNPNEIYEKINNVKIFECVSQLTLFFILIIRGWWLSGFLSFPFVFYNFAQYQANENRVNSNKIFTILFFEIKAVKIKISLLMVIFVYNILAWLTWTPPDYVPRGNGWNTVKYIQISN
;
A
#
# COMPACT_ATOMS: atom_id res chain seq x y z
N MET A 1 9.30 -26.03 15.61
CA MET A 1 8.77 -24.96 14.74
C MET A 1 7.25 -25.05 14.75
N PHE A 2 6.57 -24.08 15.38
CA PHE A 2 5.11 -24.03 15.41
C PHE A 2 4.61 -23.60 14.03
N ASN A 3 4.27 -24.58 13.20
CA ASN A 3 3.59 -24.37 11.92
C ASN A 3 2.09 -24.25 12.20
N GLU A 4 1.68 -23.22 12.94
CA GLU A 4 0.26 -22.94 13.20
C GLU A 4 -0.19 -21.77 12.34
N GLN A 5 -1.36 -21.91 11.73
CA GLN A 5 -1.98 -20.86 10.95
C GLN A 5 -2.34 -19.70 11.89
N ARG A 6 -1.53 -18.63 11.89
CA ARG A 6 -1.71 -17.47 12.78
C ARG A 6 -3.03 -16.73 12.57
N THR A 7 -3.66 -16.93 11.41
CA THR A 7 -4.95 -16.31 11.07
C THR A 7 -5.84 -17.36 10.40
N PHE A 8 -7.16 -17.19 10.50
CA PHE A 8 -8.14 -18.01 9.79
C PHE A 8 -7.96 -17.95 8.25
N ILE A 9 -7.29 -16.91 7.75
CA ILE A 9 -7.13 -16.63 6.32
C ILE A 9 -5.84 -17.31 5.81
N PRO A 10 -5.87 -17.96 4.64
CA PRO A 10 -4.67 -18.53 4.05
C PRO A 10 -3.61 -17.46 3.70
N ASN A 11 -2.34 -17.74 4.03
CA ASN A 11 -1.22 -16.81 3.82
C ASN A 11 -0.98 -16.48 2.33
N TYR A 12 -1.21 -17.43 1.43
CA TYR A 12 -1.08 -17.21 -0.02
C TYR A 12 -2.10 -16.17 -0.50
N PHE A 13 -3.33 -16.22 0.03
CA PHE A 13 -4.41 -15.29 -0.34
C PHE A 13 -4.11 -13.87 0.15
N LEU A 14 -3.62 -13.73 1.38
CA LEU A 14 -3.17 -12.44 1.90
C LEU A 14 -2.02 -11.85 1.06
N THR A 15 -1.07 -12.68 0.64
CA THR A 15 0.06 -12.25 -0.20
C THR A 15 -0.43 -11.78 -1.58
N PHE A 16 -1.37 -12.50 -2.18
CA PHE A 16 -2.00 -12.12 -3.44
C PHE A 16 -2.75 -10.78 -3.33
N LEU A 17 -3.55 -10.59 -2.28
CA LEU A 17 -4.25 -9.33 -2.01
C LEU A 17 -3.29 -8.14 -1.84
N ILE A 18 -2.19 -8.32 -1.10
CA ILE A 18 -1.16 -7.28 -0.95
C ILE A 18 -0.59 -6.90 -2.32
N GLY A 19 -0.26 -7.89 -3.16
CA GLY A 19 0.25 -7.65 -4.52
C GLY A 19 -0.74 -6.86 -5.37
N LEU A 20 -2.02 -7.23 -5.36
CA LEU A 20 -3.09 -6.54 -6.10
C LEU A 20 -3.21 -5.08 -5.65
N ILE A 21 -3.28 -4.83 -4.35
CA ILE A 21 -3.42 -3.48 -3.79
C ILE A 21 -2.21 -2.60 -4.13
N LEU A 22 -1.00 -3.16 -4.10
CA LEU A 22 0.21 -2.44 -4.51
C LEU A 22 0.15 -2.00 -5.98
N VAL A 23 -0.29 -2.88 -6.88
CA VAL A 23 -0.45 -2.54 -8.31
C VAL A 23 -1.49 -1.43 -8.50
N VAL A 24 -2.63 -1.52 -7.81
CA VAL A 24 -3.67 -0.48 -7.84
C VAL A 24 -3.14 0.85 -7.33
N LEU A 25 -2.39 0.86 -6.22
CA LEU A 25 -1.78 2.06 -5.67
C LEU A 25 -0.76 2.69 -6.62
N VAL A 26 0.06 1.89 -7.30
CA VAL A 26 0.99 2.39 -8.32
C VAL A 26 0.22 3.06 -9.47
N PHE A 27 -0.88 2.44 -9.93
CA PHE A 27 -1.70 2.99 -10.99
C PHE A 27 -2.35 4.32 -10.59
N ILE A 28 -2.94 4.39 -9.38
CA ILE A 28 -3.54 5.60 -8.82
C ILE A 28 -2.49 6.72 -8.70
N LEU A 29 -1.33 6.45 -8.11
CA LEU A 29 -0.27 7.46 -7.94
C LEU A 29 0.28 7.96 -9.29
N THR A 30 0.42 7.07 -10.27
CA THR A 30 0.86 7.43 -11.62
C THR A 30 -0.19 8.29 -12.34
N TYR A 31 -1.48 7.97 -12.15
CA TYR A 31 -2.57 8.77 -12.66
C TYR A 31 -2.58 10.17 -12.03
N THR A 32 -2.49 10.27 -10.70
CA THR A 32 -2.40 11.55 -9.98
C THR A 32 -1.20 12.39 -10.46
N TYR A 33 -0.04 11.76 -10.63
CA TYR A 33 1.16 12.44 -11.15
C TYR A 33 0.94 12.99 -12.57
N LYS A 34 0.35 12.20 -13.47
CA LYS A 34 0.02 12.65 -14.84
C LYS A 34 -0.98 13.79 -14.85
N LEU A 35 -2.03 13.69 -14.03
CA LEU A 35 -3.07 14.71 -13.92
C LEU A 35 -2.48 16.04 -13.42
N ILE A 36 -1.64 16.00 -12.40
CA ILE A 36 -0.93 17.18 -11.91
C ILE A 36 -0.01 17.76 -12.99
N LYS A 37 0.75 16.92 -13.71
CA LYS A 37 1.62 17.38 -14.78
C LYS A 37 0.86 18.04 -15.94
N SER A 38 -0.37 17.59 -16.23
CA SER A 38 -1.21 18.24 -17.24
C SER A 38 -1.67 19.66 -16.83
N LEU A 39 -1.68 19.95 -15.53
CA LEU A 39 -1.96 21.31 -15.04
C LEU A 39 -0.80 22.27 -15.30
N ASP A 40 0.45 21.79 -15.20
CA ASP A 40 1.66 22.59 -15.46
C ASP A 40 1.78 23.02 -16.94
N THR A 41 1.15 22.27 -17.84
CA THR A 41 1.13 22.56 -19.28
C THR A 41 0.07 23.57 -19.72
N ASP A 42 -0.67 24.20 -18.79
CA ASP A 42 -1.71 25.24 -19.04
C ASP A 42 -2.89 24.83 -19.96
N ILE A 43 -3.06 23.54 -20.24
CA ILE A 43 -4.09 23.06 -21.19
C ILE A 43 -5.50 22.97 -20.56
N VAL A 44 -5.62 22.91 -19.22
CA VAL A 44 -6.89 22.59 -18.54
C VAL A 44 -7.18 23.53 -17.36
N ASN A 45 -8.47 23.80 -17.12
CA ASN A 45 -8.93 24.63 -16.01
C ASN A 45 -8.52 24.03 -14.64
N PRO A 46 -7.81 24.78 -13.77
CA PRO A 46 -7.33 24.29 -12.47
C PRO A 46 -8.42 23.81 -11.52
N ASN A 47 -9.62 24.39 -11.59
CA ASN A 47 -10.71 24.02 -10.69
C ASN A 47 -11.23 22.59 -10.95
N GLU A 48 -11.39 22.21 -12.23
CA GLU A 48 -11.84 20.86 -12.60
C GLU A 48 -10.80 19.79 -12.26
N ILE A 49 -9.52 20.14 -12.40
CA ILE A 49 -8.42 19.25 -12.05
C ILE A 49 -8.37 19.04 -10.53
N TYR A 50 -8.59 20.09 -9.74
CA TYR A 50 -8.59 19.99 -8.28
C TYR A 50 -9.69 19.04 -7.76
N GLU A 51 -10.90 19.10 -8.34
CA GLU A 51 -11.99 18.19 -7.98
C GLU A 51 -11.66 16.73 -8.32
N LYS A 52 -11.09 16.49 -9.51
CA LYS A 52 -10.63 15.14 -9.91
C LYS A 52 -9.53 14.62 -8.98
N ILE A 53 -8.56 15.46 -8.61
CA ILE A 53 -7.49 15.10 -7.67
C ILE A 53 -8.10 14.72 -6.33
N ASN A 54 -9.04 15.50 -5.81
CA ASN A 54 -9.67 15.23 -4.51
C ASN A 54 -10.37 13.86 -4.50
N ASN A 55 -11.13 13.54 -5.54
CA ASN A 55 -11.80 12.24 -5.67
C ASN A 55 -10.78 11.08 -5.71
N VAL A 56 -9.73 11.19 -6.52
CA VAL A 56 -8.67 10.17 -6.62
C VAL A 56 -7.94 9.99 -5.30
N LYS A 57 -7.76 11.07 -4.54
CA LYS A 57 -7.05 11.08 -3.26
C LYS A 57 -7.79 10.34 -2.15
N ILE A 58 -9.12 10.36 -2.17
CA ILE A 58 -9.95 9.53 -1.28
C ILE A 58 -9.70 8.05 -1.57
N PHE A 59 -9.70 7.65 -2.85
CA PHE A 59 -9.38 6.27 -3.25
C PHE A 59 -7.96 5.85 -2.86
N GLU A 60 -6.99 6.75 -3.01
CA GLU A 60 -5.61 6.54 -2.57
C GLU A 60 -5.56 6.29 -1.06
N CYS A 61 -6.22 7.13 -0.26
CA CYS A 61 -6.27 7.03 1.19
C CYS A 61 -6.86 5.68 1.65
N VAL A 62 -8.00 5.29 1.08
CA VAL A 62 -8.67 4.01 1.39
C VAL A 62 -7.78 2.82 1.03
N SER A 63 -7.13 2.86 -0.13
CA SER A 63 -6.24 1.78 -0.58
C SER A 63 -5.00 1.64 0.31
N GLN A 64 -4.42 2.75 0.77
CA GLN A 64 -3.25 2.77 1.65
C GLN A 64 -3.58 2.32 3.08
N LEU A 65 -4.74 2.71 3.61
CA LEU A 65 -5.28 2.18 4.86
C LEU A 65 -5.46 0.67 4.79
N THR A 66 -6.09 0.18 3.72
CA THR A 66 -6.32 -1.25 3.51
C THR A 66 -5.00 -2.02 3.43
N LEU A 67 -4.01 -1.49 2.71
CA LEU A 67 -2.67 -2.07 2.64
C LEU A 67 -2.01 -2.18 4.02
N PHE A 68 -2.09 -1.11 4.83
CA PHE A 68 -1.53 -1.09 6.19
C PHE A 68 -2.13 -2.18 7.09
N PHE A 69 -3.46 -2.30 7.11
CA PHE A 69 -4.13 -3.32 7.93
C PHE A 69 -3.78 -4.75 7.50
N ILE A 70 -3.74 -5.02 6.19
CA ILE A 70 -3.41 -6.36 5.68
C ILE A 70 -1.96 -6.73 6.00
N LEU A 71 -1.02 -5.77 5.91
CA LEU A 71 0.38 -5.98 6.29
C LEU A 71 0.54 -6.32 7.78
N ILE A 72 -0.22 -5.66 8.65
CA ILE A 72 -0.23 -5.96 10.09
C ILE A 72 -0.82 -7.35 10.36
N ILE A 73 -1.96 -7.68 9.76
CA ILE A 73 -2.63 -9.00 9.93
C ILE A 73 -1.70 -10.13 9.50
N ARG A 74 -0.94 -9.94 8.41
CA ARG A 74 0.05 -10.92 7.94
C ARG A 74 1.28 -11.02 8.83
N GLY A 75 1.49 -10.08 9.75
CA GLY A 75 2.65 -10.05 10.65
C GLY A 75 3.91 -9.45 10.02
N TRP A 76 3.77 -8.64 8.98
CA TRP A 76 4.85 -7.84 8.39
C TRP A 76 4.89 -6.45 9.03
N TRP A 77 5.24 -6.44 10.31
CA TRP A 77 5.24 -5.24 11.15
C TRP A 77 6.11 -4.13 10.58
N LEU A 78 7.29 -4.46 10.04
CA LEU A 78 8.22 -3.46 9.48
C LEU A 78 7.60 -2.71 8.29
N SER A 79 6.94 -3.43 7.37
CA SER A 79 6.24 -2.84 6.23
C SER A 79 5.01 -2.03 6.66
N GLY A 80 4.32 -2.49 7.71
CA GLY A 80 3.24 -1.74 8.34
C GLY A 80 3.74 -0.41 8.89
N PHE A 81 4.81 -0.40 9.69
CA PHE A 81 5.42 0.82 10.21
C PHE A 81 5.89 1.78 9.10
N LEU A 82 6.45 1.26 8.02
CA LEU A 82 6.82 2.08 6.86
C LEU A 82 5.60 2.72 6.17
N SER A 83 4.44 2.07 6.24
CA SER A 83 3.18 2.56 5.64
C SER A 83 2.44 3.55 6.56
N PHE A 84 2.68 3.51 7.86
CA PHE A 84 2.06 4.37 8.87
C PHE A 84 2.18 5.89 8.57
N PRO A 85 3.35 6.46 8.22
CA PRO A 85 3.46 7.88 7.93
C PRO A 85 2.60 8.32 6.74
N PHE A 86 2.29 7.43 5.79
CA PHE A 86 1.38 7.75 4.68
C PHE A 86 -0.07 7.83 5.11
N VAL A 87 -0.50 6.87 5.92
CA VAL A 87 -1.85 6.88 6.47
C VAL A 87 -2.06 8.16 7.27
N PHE A 88 -1.08 8.54 8.09
CA PHE A 88 -1.13 9.77 8.87
C PHE A 88 -1.14 11.02 7.99
N TYR A 89 -0.26 11.09 6.99
CA TYR A 89 -0.22 12.23 6.06
C TYR A 89 -1.54 12.39 5.29
N ASN A 90 -2.12 11.30 4.78
CA ASN A 90 -3.38 11.31 4.06
C ASN A 90 -4.54 11.76 4.98
N PHE A 91 -4.57 11.28 6.22
CA PHE A 91 -5.57 11.68 7.20
C PHE A 91 -5.47 13.17 7.55
N ALA A 92 -4.25 13.66 7.83
CA ALA A 92 -4.00 15.07 8.11
C ALA A 92 -4.40 15.97 6.94
N GLN A 93 -4.15 15.51 5.70
CA GLN A 93 -4.51 16.25 4.49
C GLN A 93 -6.01 16.22 4.21
N TYR A 94 -6.70 15.11 4.50
CA TYR A 94 -8.16 15.03 4.43
C TYR A 94 -8.82 16.06 5.37
N GLN A 95 -8.34 16.13 6.61
CA GLN A 95 -8.84 17.09 7.60
C GLN A 95 -8.50 18.55 7.25
N ALA A 96 -7.38 18.79 6.54
CA ALA A 96 -7.00 20.13 6.08
C ALA A 96 -7.76 20.58 4.82
N ASN A 97 -8.19 19.65 3.96
CA ASN A 97 -8.86 19.93 2.69
C ASN A 97 -10.32 20.38 2.84
N GLU A 98 -10.99 20.09 3.96
CA GLU A 98 -12.34 20.63 4.26
C GLU A 98 -12.38 22.17 4.31
N ASN A 99 -11.23 22.85 4.48
CA ASN A 99 -11.18 24.27 4.82
C ASN A 99 -10.57 25.22 3.77
N ARG A 100 -10.30 24.80 2.52
CA ARG A 100 -9.55 25.68 1.57
C ARG A 100 -10.04 25.64 0.13
N VAL A 101 -11.05 26.48 -0.17
CA VAL A 101 -11.36 26.93 -1.53
C VAL A 101 -10.87 28.38 -1.68
N ASN A 102 -9.58 28.56 -1.98
CA ASN A 102 -9.05 29.88 -2.33
C ASN A 102 -8.16 29.75 -3.57
N SER A 103 -8.67 30.22 -4.70
CA SER A 103 -8.11 30.05 -6.06
C SER A 103 -6.65 30.52 -6.17
N ASN A 104 -6.28 31.57 -5.43
CA ASN A 104 -4.93 32.14 -5.48
C ASN A 104 -3.84 31.25 -4.87
N LYS A 105 -4.18 30.19 -4.13
CA LYS A 105 -3.20 29.27 -3.51
C LYS A 105 -3.12 27.89 -4.15
N ILE A 106 -3.93 27.63 -5.19
CA ILE A 106 -4.04 26.30 -5.82
C ILE A 106 -2.68 25.83 -6.34
N PHE A 107 -1.94 26.68 -7.07
CA PHE A 107 -0.64 26.33 -7.61
C PHE A 107 0.39 26.00 -6.54
N THR A 108 0.45 26.79 -5.45
CA THR A 108 1.37 26.51 -4.33
C THR A 108 1.05 25.17 -3.67
N ILE A 109 -0.24 24.88 -3.43
CA ILE A 109 -0.68 23.60 -2.86
C ILE A 109 -0.28 22.46 -3.80
N LEU A 110 -0.49 22.61 -5.11
CA LEU A 110 -0.12 21.61 -6.10
C LEU A 110 1.38 21.29 -6.12
N PHE A 111 2.26 22.29 -6.00
CA PHE A 111 3.71 22.07 -5.89
C PHE A 111 4.08 21.19 -4.69
N PHE A 112 3.44 21.40 -3.54
CA PHE A 112 3.63 20.54 -2.38
C PHE A 112 3.08 19.13 -2.61
N GLU A 113 1.94 19.00 -3.31
CA GLU A 113 1.37 17.70 -3.65
C GLU A 113 2.27 16.89 -4.60
N ILE A 114 2.90 17.51 -5.60
CA ILE A 114 3.88 16.83 -6.48
C ILE A 114 5.02 16.25 -5.65
N LYS A 115 5.56 17.04 -4.72
CA LYS A 115 6.66 16.61 -3.85
C LYS A 115 6.23 15.45 -2.96
N ALA A 116 5.01 15.51 -2.40
CA ALA A 116 4.44 14.44 -1.60
C ALA A 116 4.22 13.16 -2.40
N VAL A 117 3.64 13.24 -3.61
CA VAL A 117 3.42 12.10 -4.52
C VAL A 117 4.76 11.45 -4.89
N LYS A 118 5.81 12.22 -5.18
CA LYS A 118 7.14 11.69 -5.47
C LYS A 118 7.72 10.89 -4.30
N ILE A 119 7.57 11.41 -3.08
CA ILE A 119 8.00 10.71 -1.86
C ILE A 119 7.17 9.43 -1.67
N LYS A 120 5.85 9.50 -1.86
CA LYS A 120 4.94 8.34 -1.80
C LYS A 120 5.35 7.23 -2.73
N ILE A 121 5.61 7.54 -4.00
CA ILE A 121 6.06 6.57 -5.00
C ILE A 121 7.40 5.95 -4.58
N SER A 122 8.38 6.77 -4.17
CA SER A 122 9.70 6.25 -3.76
C SER A 122 9.60 5.26 -2.60
N LEU A 123 8.75 5.54 -1.62
CA LEU A 123 8.60 4.69 -0.45
C LEU A 123 7.75 3.44 -0.76
N LEU A 124 6.73 3.57 -1.62
CA LEU A 124 5.98 2.42 -2.13
C LEU A 124 6.90 1.44 -2.87
N MET A 125 7.88 1.94 -3.62
CA MET A 125 8.91 1.11 -4.26
C MET A 125 9.78 0.38 -3.23
N VAL A 126 10.16 1.04 -2.13
CA VAL A 126 10.90 0.37 -1.03
C VAL A 126 10.06 -0.75 -0.40
N ILE A 127 8.77 -0.50 -0.15
CA ILE A 127 7.84 -1.52 0.38
C ILE A 127 7.73 -2.68 -0.61
N PHE A 128 7.58 -2.40 -1.91
CA PHE A 128 7.50 -3.42 -2.96
C PHE A 128 8.76 -4.30 -3.00
N VAL A 129 9.95 -3.70 -3.00
CA VAL A 129 11.23 -4.43 -2.97
C VAL A 129 11.36 -5.27 -1.70
N TYR A 130 11.02 -4.71 -0.54
CA TYR A 130 11.02 -5.45 0.72
C TYR A 130 10.09 -6.66 0.67
N ASN A 131 8.88 -6.52 0.13
CA ASN A 131 7.91 -7.61 0.01
C ASN A 131 8.44 -8.73 -0.90
N ILE A 132 9.14 -8.39 -2.00
CA ILE A 132 9.78 -9.38 -2.88
C ILE A 132 10.91 -10.10 -2.15
N LEU A 133 11.79 -9.37 -1.46
CA LEU A 133 12.90 -9.96 -0.70
C LEU A 133 12.40 -10.88 0.42
N ALA A 134 11.36 -10.44 1.15
CA ALA A 134 10.72 -11.24 2.19
C ALA A 134 10.11 -12.53 1.61
N TRP A 135 9.49 -12.45 0.43
CA TRP A 135 8.96 -13.62 -0.26
C TRP A 135 10.08 -14.56 -0.74
N LEU A 136 11.17 -14.03 -1.30
CA LEU A 136 12.30 -14.82 -1.80
C LEU A 136 13.06 -15.54 -0.67
N THR A 137 13.23 -14.86 0.47
CA THR A 137 13.99 -15.40 1.62
C THR A 137 13.16 -16.34 2.48
N TRP A 138 11.84 -16.14 2.57
CA TRP A 138 10.99 -16.96 3.42
C TRP A 138 9.57 -17.08 2.86
N THR A 139 9.29 -18.21 2.20
CA THR A 139 7.92 -18.68 1.99
C THR A 139 7.56 -19.59 3.17
N PRO A 140 6.59 -19.23 4.04
CA PRO A 140 6.10 -20.19 5.01
C PRO A 140 5.52 -21.39 4.23
N PRO A 141 5.88 -22.64 4.57
CA PRO A 141 5.23 -23.79 3.97
C PRO A 141 3.73 -23.71 4.25
N ASP A 142 2.92 -24.17 3.29
CA ASP A 142 1.47 -24.21 3.49
C ASP A 142 1.14 -24.92 4.80
N TYR A 143 0.21 -24.35 5.57
CA TYR A 143 -0.30 -25.02 6.75
C TYR A 143 -1.04 -26.27 6.29
N VAL A 144 -0.43 -27.43 6.52
CA VAL A 144 -1.07 -28.71 6.29
C VAL A 144 -1.77 -29.11 7.59
N PRO A 145 -3.12 -29.14 7.65
CA PRO A 145 -3.82 -29.58 8.84
C PRO A 145 -3.40 -31.01 9.19
N ARG A 146 -3.22 -31.25 10.49
CA ARG A 146 -2.75 -32.54 11.02
C ARG A 146 -3.73 -33.64 10.59
N GLY A 147 -3.30 -34.50 9.66
CA GLY A 147 -4.10 -35.63 9.15
C GLY A 147 -4.49 -35.58 7.66
N ASN A 148 -4.30 -34.45 6.95
CA ASN A 148 -4.65 -34.32 5.52
C ASN A 148 -3.45 -34.24 4.56
N GLY A 149 -2.23 -34.33 5.08
CA GLY A 149 -1.01 -34.33 4.27
C GLY A 149 -0.70 -35.73 3.74
N TRP A 150 -0.92 -35.97 2.46
CA TRP A 150 -0.38 -37.14 1.79
C TRP A 150 1.16 -37.00 1.73
N ASN A 151 1.87 -37.77 2.57
CA ASN A 151 3.25 -38.20 2.35
C ASN A 151 4.40 -37.15 2.26
N THR A 152 4.40 -36.04 3.00
CA THR A 152 5.56 -35.09 2.96
C THR A 152 6.33 -34.88 4.26
N VAL A 153 6.16 -35.72 5.28
CA VAL A 153 7.15 -35.81 6.37
C VAL A 153 7.43 -37.27 6.71
N LYS A 154 8.15 -37.95 5.82
CA LYS A 154 8.89 -39.15 6.21
C LYS A 154 10.06 -38.71 7.09
N TYR A 155 9.92 -38.98 8.39
CA TYR A 155 10.98 -39.18 9.38
C TYR A 155 12.03 -38.07 9.55
N ILE A 156 11.75 -37.13 10.46
CA ILE A 156 12.80 -36.65 11.36
C ILE A 156 12.48 -37.27 12.72
N GLN A 157 12.84 -38.55 12.87
CA GLN A 157 12.98 -39.14 14.19
C GLN A 157 14.27 -38.58 14.78
N ILE A 158 14.13 -37.71 15.77
CA ILE A 158 15.23 -37.34 16.66
C ILE A 158 15.38 -38.52 17.62
N SER A 159 16.48 -39.27 17.53
CA SER A 159 16.86 -40.19 18.59
C SER A 159 17.25 -39.37 19.82
N ASN A 160 16.67 -39.73 20.96
CA ASN A 160 16.93 -39.17 22.29
C ASN A 160 18.42 -39.06 22.64
#